data_AF-A0A0Q6MD54-F1
#
_entry.id   AF-A0A0Q6MD54-F1
#
_cell.length_a   1.000
_cell.length_b   1.000
_cell.length_c   1.000
_cell.angle_alpha   90.00
_cell.angle_beta   90.00
_cell.angle_gamma   90.00
#
_symmetry.space_group_name_H-M   'P 1'
#
loop_
_entity.id
_entity.type
_entity.pdbx_description
1 polymer ?
#
loop_
_entity_poly.entity_id
_entity_poly.type
_entity_poly.pdbx_seq_one_letter_code
_entity_poly.pdbx_strand_id
1 'polypeptide(L)'
;MDALDTAAPPDAGEWGDFAADLDIAYAYRQFADKTREQALALFEQSDVLSRAEDLGAMPAGPFRFYMPVFRDFVVSPRIFEINQGLYASTAADAFLNLILRRLEDEPDAIVPLMPELLPAVEYLAEHQARYDADEDVYGSFFDVLAAIRETLRVLSGGPAQAGPPARYLHLVPGARLPDLAALAPFRAVVMIDAKLTLTWQIEVSNWLVQDGCLHVMAWGKDASLWDHSVAMANLEHFDFGPIPKAAQVVTTSHEVESLGEVLWFCKNCANHPEVALQHTVLIEISDVGDEEMVLQAYAVA
;
A
#
# COMPACT_ATOMS: atom_id res chain seq x y z
N MET A 1 -18.86 4.33 27.11
CA MET A 1 -20.27 4.32 26.70
C MET A 1 -20.45 5.54 25.81
N ASP A 2 -20.08 5.39 24.53
CA ASP A 2 -20.05 6.49 23.57
C ASP A 2 -21.34 6.55 22.75
N ALA A 3 -21.68 7.75 22.32
CA ALA A 3 -22.98 8.16 21.77
C ALA A 3 -23.42 7.50 20.44
N LEU A 4 -22.71 6.47 19.95
CA LEU A 4 -22.93 5.82 18.65
C LEU A 4 -23.81 4.56 18.70
N ASP A 5 -24.19 4.10 19.89
CA ASP A 5 -24.95 2.85 20.11
C ASP A 5 -26.48 3.00 19.97
N THR A 6 -26.96 4.14 19.44
CA THR A 6 -28.40 4.48 19.37
C THR A 6 -28.95 4.65 17.96
N ALA A 7 -28.13 4.51 16.92
CA ALA A 7 -28.59 4.60 15.54
C ALA A 7 -29.43 3.36 15.17
N ALA A 8 -30.65 3.58 14.69
CA ALA A 8 -31.49 2.51 14.17
C ALA A 8 -30.86 1.90 12.91
N PRO A 9 -31.02 0.59 12.65
CA PRO A 9 -30.60 -0.03 11.40
C PRO A 9 -31.23 0.67 10.18
N PRO A 10 -30.56 0.64 9.02
CA PRO A 10 -31.07 1.23 7.77
C PRO A 10 -32.43 0.64 7.41
N ASP A 11 -33.37 1.50 7.02
CA ASP A 11 -34.69 1.03 6.57
C ASP A 11 -34.63 0.42 5.16
N ALA A 12 -35.66 -0.33 4.77
CA ALA A 12 -35.71 -1.02 3.47
C ALA A 12 -35.59 -0.07 2.26
N GLY A 13 -35.94 1.21 2.40
CA GLY A 13 -35.79 2.21 1.34
C GLY A 13 -34.33 2.58 1.10
N GLU A 14 -33.49 2.54 2.13
CA GLU A 14 -32.04 2.80 2.04
C GLU A 14 -31.28 1.69 1.30
N TRP A 15 -31.87 0.49 1.20
CA TRP A 15 -31.32 -0.64 0.45
C TRP A 15 -31.63 -0.60 -1.06
N GLY A 16 -32.43 0.37 -1.51
CA GLY A 16 -32.78 0.53 -2.92
C GLY A 16 -33.56 -0.65 -3.50
N ASP A 17 -33.43 -0.89 -4.81
CA ASP A 17 -34.10 -1.99 -5.50
C ASP A 17 -33.27 -3.28 -5.47
N PHE A 18 -33.27 -3.94 -4.32
CA PHE A 18 -32.59 -5.22 -4.14
C PHE A 18 -33.26 -6.39 -4.92
N ALA A 19 -34.35 -6.18 -5.66
CA ALA A 19 -34.87 -7.20 -6.57
C ALA A 19 -34.14 -7.21 -7.92
N ALA A 20 -33.47 -6.10 -8.26
CA ALA A 20 -32.72 -5.95 -9.51
C ALA A 20 -31.28 -6.45 -9.43
N ASP A 21 -30.72 -6.61 -8.23
CA ASP A 21 -29.34 -6.99 -7.99
C ASP A 21 -29.25 -8.14 -6.96
N LEU A 22 -28.67 -9.27 -7.37
CA LEU A 22 -28.59 -10.47 -6.54
C LEU A 22 -27.63 -10.31 -5.35
N ASP A 23 -26.59 -9.50 -5.49
CA ASP A 23 -25.58 -9.28 -4.46
C ASP A 23 -26.17 -8.37 -3.38
N ILE A 24 -26.89 -7.30 -3.78
CA ILE A 24 -27.66 -6.48 -2.84
C ILE A 24 -28.75 -7.32 -2.17
N ALA A 25 -29.46 -8.18 -2.91
CA ALA A 25 -30.47 -9.07 -2.34
C ALA A 25 -29.88 -10.02 -1.29
N TYR A 26 -28.66 -10.52 -1.52
CA TYR A 26 -27.98 -11.40 -0.60
C TYR A 26 -27.52 -10.64 0.65
N ALA A 27 -26.86 -9.49 0.49
CA ALA A 27 -26.45 -8.62 1.59
C ALA A 27 -27.65 -8.20 2.46
N TYR A 28 -28.79 -7.86 1.83
CA TYR A 28 -30.04 -7.54 2.54
C TYR A 28 -30.48 -8.70 3.44
N ARG A 29 -30.51 -9.93 2.93
CA ARG A 29 -30.90 -11.11 3.73
C ARG A 29 -29.99 -11.35 4.93
N GLN A 30 -28.71 -11.01 4.80
CA GLN A 30 -27.75 -11.18 5.88
C GLN A 30 -27.84 -10.04 6.91
N PHE A 31 -27.98 -8.79 6.49
CA PHE A 31 -27.77 -7.63 7.36
C PHE A 31 -29.04 -6.85 7.72
N ALA A 32 -30.12 -6.92 6.95
CA ALA A 32 -31.32 -6.13 7.20
C ALA A 32 -31.83 -6.33 8.64
N ASP A 33 -32.32 -5.24 9.24
CA ASP A 33 -32.82 -5.15 10.61
C ASP A 33 -31.81 -5.47 11.73
N LYS A 34 -30.53 -5.74 11.39
CA LYS A 34 -29.51 -6.04 12.41
C LYS A 34 -28.96 -4.77 13.04
N THR A 35 -28.90 -4.78 14.36
CA THR A 35 -28.14 -3.78 15.13
C THR A 35 -26.64 -3.91 14.85
N ARG A 36 -25.85 -2.91 15.27
CA ARG A 36 -24.39 -2.97 15.18
C ARG A 36 -23.80 -4.16 15.93
N GLU A 37 -24.33 -4.46 17.12
CA GLU A 37 -23.93 -5.63 17.91
C GLU A 37 -24.23 -6.95 17.16
N GLN A 38 -25.41 -7.06 16.55
CA GLN A 38 -25.78 -8.24 15.77
C GLN A 38 -24.95 -8.37 14.48
N ALA A 39 -24.59 -7.25 13.86
CA ALA A 39 -23.71 -7.24 12.69
C ALA A 39 -22.26 -7.59 13.08
N LEU A 40 -21.77 -7.15 14.24
CA LEU A 40 -20.47 -7.55 14.77
C LEU A 40 -20.42 -9.08 14.93
N ALA A 41 -21.47 -9.66 15.52
CA ALA A 41 -21.58 -11.10 15.65
C ALA A 41 -21.55 -11.85 14.30
N LEU A 42 -22.00 -11.24 13.20
CA LEU A 42 -21.87 -11.86 11.87
C LEU A 42 -20.40 -11.99 11.45
N PHE A 43 -19.60 -10.93 11.64
CA PHE A 43 -18.16 -11.00 11.35
C PHE A 43 -17.43 -11.99 12.25
N GLU A 44 -17.88 -12.15 13.50
CA GLU A 44 -17.28 -13.11 14.44
C GLU A 44 -17.65 -14.58 14.13
N GLN A 45 -18.86 -14.84 13.62
CA GLN A 45 -19.44 -16.19 13.58
C GLN A 45 -19.55 -16.78 12.17
N SER A 46 -19.27 -16.00 11.13
CA SER A 46 -19.39 -16.44 9.74
C SER A 46 -18.11 -16.16 8.95
N ASP A 47 -18.09 -16.61 7.70
CA ASP A 47 -16.98 -16.35 6.79
C ASP A 47 -16.80 -14.84 6.57
N VAL A 48 -15.67 -14.29 7.03
CA VAL A 48 -15.42 -12.85 7.02
C VAL A 48 -15.34 -12.28 5.61
N LEU A 49 -14.78 -13.05 4.68
CA LEU A 49 -14.63 -12.63 3.29
C LEU A 49 -16.00 -12.42 2.65
N SER A 50 -16.91 -13.39 2.80
CA SER A 50 -18.29 -13.25 2.35
C SER A 50 -18.99 -12.04 2.98
N ARG A 51 -18.74 -11.72 4.27
CA ARG A 51 -19.34 -10.54 4.92
C ARG A 51 -18.74 -9.22 4.40
N ALA A 52 -17.45 -9.21 4.06
CA ALA A 52 -16.80 -8.06 3.44
C ALA A 52 -17.31 -7.84 2.00
N GLU A 53 -17.54 -8.92 1.24
CA GLU A 53 -18.18 -8.87 -0.08
C GLU A 53 -19.61 -8.33 0.01
N ASP A 54 -20.41 -8.83 0.98
CA ASP A 54 -21.77 -8.33 1.24
C ASP A 54 -21.78 -6.82 1.49
N LEU A 55 -20.86 -6.33 2.34
CA LEU A 55 -20.63 -4.90 2.58
C LEU A 55 -20.25 -4.16 1.29
N GLY A 56 -19.41 -4.77 0.46
CA GLY A 56 -19.01 -4.26 -0.84
C GLY A 56 -20.16 -4.03 -1.80
N ALA A 57 -21.23 -4.83 -1.71
CA ALA A 57 -22.43 -4.69 -2.55
C ALA A 57 -23.43 -3.67 -2.01
N MET A 58 -23.36 -3.29 -0.72
CA MET A 58 -24.38 -2.44 -0.10
C MET A 58 -24.48 -1.04 -0.75
N PRO A 59 -25.68 -0.46 -0.86
CA PRO A 59 -25.83 0.96 -1.14
C PRO A 59 -25.23 1.84 -0.03
N ALA A 60 -25.06 3.13 -0.31
CA ALA A 60 -24.40 4.08 0.59
C ALA A 60 -24.98 4.11 2.03
N GLY A 61 -26.30 4.02 2.20
CA GLY A 61 -26.94 4.05 3.53
C GLY A 61 -26.51 2.87 4.41
N PRO A 62 -26.82 1.61 4.01
CA PRO A 62 -26.40 0.42 4.74
C PRO A 62 -24.88 0.28 4.86
N PHE A 63 -24.13 0.62 3.81
CA PHE A 63 -22.67 0.62 3.85
C PHE A 63 -22.15 1.53 4.98
N ARG A 64 -22.61 2.78 5.06
CA ARG A 64 -22.21 3.73 6.11
C ARG A 64 -22.59 3.27 7.51
N PHE A 65 -23.65 2.48 7.63
CA PHE A 65 -24.08 1.95 8.91
C PHE A 65 -23.19 0.79 9.40
N TYR A 66 -22.84 -0.16 8.50
CA TYR A 66 -22.14 -1.39 8.86
C TYR A 66 -20.61 -1.34 8.68
N MET A 67 -20.08 -0.46 7.83
CA MET A 67 -18.63 -0.33 7.63
C MET A 67 -17.85 -0.01 8.92
N PRO A 68 -18.34 0.88 9.82
CA PRO A 68 -17.72 1.09 11.13
C PRO A 68 -17.69 -0.18 12.00
N VAL A 69 -18.69 -1.06 11.88
CA VAL A 69 -18.74 -2.32 12.62
C VAL A 69 -17.66 -3.28 12.13
N PHE A 70 -17.42 -3.33 10.81
CA PHE A 70 -16.36 -4.14 10.24
C PHE A 70 -14.97 -3.63 10.64
N ARG A 71 -14.78 -2.29 10.67
CA ARG A 71 -13.57 -1.69 11.25
C ARG A 71 -13.35 -2.20 12.68
N ASP A 72 -14.36 -2.06 13.54
CA ASP A 72 -14.24 -2.41 14.95
C ASP A 72 -13.89 -3.89 15.15
N PHE A 73 -14.42 -4.77 14.30
CA PHE A 73 -14.03 -6.18 14.25
C PHE A 73 -12.56 -6.37 13.88
N VAL A 74 -12.11 -5.74 12.78
CA VAL A 74 -10.77 -5.94 12.20
C VAL A 74 -9.65 -5.46 13.12
N VAL A 75 -9.86 -4.36 13.85
CA VAL A 75 -8.85 -3.83 14.80
C VAL A 75 -8.97 -4.44 16.20
N SER A 76 -10.02 -5.23 16.47
CA SER A 76 -10.25 -5.83 17.77
C SER A 76 -9.28 -6.99 18.05
N PRO A 77 -8.80 -7.17 19.29
CA PRO A 77 -8.05 -8.38 19.68
C PRO A 77 -8.81 -9.68 19.38
N ARG A 78 -10.15 -9.64 19.33
CA ARG A 78 -11.03 -10.77 19.00
C ARG A 78 -10.64 -11.46 17.70
N ILE A 79 -10.12 -10.72 16.71
CA ILE A 79 -9.79 -11.28 15.41
C ILE A 79 -8.69 -12.34 15.47
N PHE A 80 -7.83 -12.28 16.49
CA PHE A 80 -6.77 -13.27 16.74
C PHE A 80 -7.25 -14.44 17.61
N GLU A 81 -8.38 -14.27 18.31
CA GLU A 81 -8.96 -15.30 19.19
C GLU A 81 -9.89 -16.23 18.41
N ILE A 82 -10.71 -15.65 17.53
CA ILE A 82 -11.70 -16.38 16.74
C ILE A 82 -10.99 -17.22 15.68
N ASN A 83 -11.40 -18.49 15.57
CA ASN A 83 -10.81 -19.46 14.64
C ASN A 83 -9.27 -19.51 14.71
N GLN A 84 -8.70 -19.21 15.90
CA GLN A 84 -7.26 -19.15 16.14
C GLN A 84 -6.52 -18.14 15.23
N GLY A 85 -7.21 -17.06 14.83
CA GLY A 85 -6.63 -16.01 13.99
C GLY A 85 -6.52 -16.34 12.51
N LEU A 86 -7.06 -17.49 12.06
CA LEU A 86 -6.92 -17.98 10.69
C LEU A 86 -7.38 -16.97 9.61
N TYR A 87 -8.28 -16.06 9.98
CA TYR A 87 -8.86 -15.07 9.07
C TYR A 87 -8.32 -13.66 9.27
N ALA A 88 -7.32 -13.45 10.13
CA ALA A 88 -6.82 -12.12 10.45
C ALA A 88 -6.25 -11.41 9.22
N SER A 89 -5.35 -12.07 8.48
CA SER A 89 -4.75 -11.51 7.27
C SER A 89 -5.80 -11.18 6.20
N THR A 90 -6.67 -12.13 5.89
CA THR A 90 -7.76 -11.93 4.90
C THR A 90 -8.72 -10.82 5.31
N ALA A 91 -9.06 -10.69 6.58
CA ALA A 91 -9.96 -9.65 7.05
C ALA A 91 -9.32 -8.25 6.97
N ALA A 92 -8.03 -8.13 7.32
CA ALA A 92 -7.29 -6.88 7.21
C ALA A 92 -7.17 -6.43 5.75
N ASP A 93 -6.78 -7.35 4.87
CA ASP A 93 -6.68 -7.09 3.43
C ASP A 93 -8.04 -6.69 2.83
N ALA A 94 -9.09 -7.47 3.12
CA ALA A 94 -10.45 -7.18 2.63
C ALA A 94 -10.96 -5.82 3.12
N PHE A 95 -10.64 -5.42 4.35
CA PHE A 95 -10.98 -4.11 4.88
C PHE A 95 -10.28 -2.97 4.13
N LEU A 96 -8.96 -3.08 3.92
CA LEU A 96 -8.16 -2.07 3.23
C LEU A 96 -8.60 -1.92 1.78
N ASN A 97 -8.72 -3.03 1.06
CA ASN A 97 -9.11 -3.03 -0.35
C ASN A 97 -10.57 -2.59 -0.56
N LEU A 98 -11.47 -2.90 0.37
CA LEU A 98 -12.86 -2.39 0.32
C LEU A 98 -12.90 -0.87 0.45
N ILE A 99 -12.08 -0.28 1.33
CA ILE A 99 -12.00 1.18 1.48
C ILE A 99 -11.47 1.82 0.20
N LEU A 100 -10.36 1.31 -0.33
CA LEU A 100 -9.74 1.85 -1.54
C LEU A 100 -10.73 1.81 -2.72
N ARG A 101 -11.32 0.64 -2.99
CA ARG A 101 -12.31 0.47 -4.06
C ARG A 101 -13.50 1.42 -3.91
N ARG A 102 -14.03 1.59 -2.70
CA ARG A 102 -15.17 2.50 -2.46
C ARG A 102 -14.79 3.96 -2.66
N LEU A 103 -13.55 4.36 -2.37
CA LEU A 103 -13.08 5.72 -2.65
C LEU A 103 -12.99 5.98 -4.16
N GLU A 104 -12.65 4.96 -4.95
CA GLU A 104 -12.53 5.04 -6.40
C GLU A 104 -13.91 5.02 -7.10
N ASP A 105 -14.77 4.09 -6.70
CA ASP A 105 -16.04 3.83 -7.40
C ASP A 105 -17.19 4.71 -6.91
N GLU A 106 -17.28 4.93 -5.58
CA GLU A 106 -18.42 5.58 -4.92
C GLU A 106 -17.96 6.50 -3.77
N PRO A 107 -17.13 7.53 -4.06
CA PRO A 107 -16.49 8.35 -3.03
C PRO A 107 -17.50 9.00 -2.07
N ASP A 108 -18.68 9.41 -2.58
CA ASP A 108 -19.73 9.99 -1.76
C ASP A 108 -20.16 9.05 -0.62
N ALA A 109 -20.18 7.73 -0.85
CA ALA A 109 -20.59 6.75 0.14
C ALA A 109 -19.60 6.66 1.32
N ILE A 110 -18.29 6.76 1.05
CA ILE A 110 -17.25 6.45 2.03
C ILE A 110 -16.50 7.68 2.58
N VAL A 111 -16.32 8.76 1.81
CA VAL A 111 -15.60 9.97 2.25
C VAL A 111 -16.09 10.49 3.61
N PRO A 112 -17.40 10.54 3.91
CA PRO A 112 -17.89 10.97 5.23
C PRO A 112 -17.41 10.10 6.41
N LEU A 113 -17.05 8.84 6.17
CA LEU A 113 -16.57 7.89 7.17
C LEU A 113 -15.05 7.95 7.37
N MET A 114 -14.31 8.52 6.42
CA MET A 114 -12.84 8.45 6.41
C MET A 114 -12.15 9.04 7.64
N PRO A 115 -12.63 10.12 8.28
CA PRO A 115 -12.07 10.56 9.57
C PRO A 115 -12.11 9.48 10.66
N GLU A 116 -13.07 8.55 10.60
CA GLU A 116 -13.26 7.46 11.55
C GLU A 116 -12.58 6.14 11.09
N LEU A 117 -12.37 5.97 9.78
CA LEU A 117 -11.75 4.76 9.21
C LEU A 117 -10.24 4.87 9.06
N LEU A 118 -9.72 6.06 8.73
CA LEU A 118 -8.29 6.27 8.44
C LEU A 118 -7.36 5.83 9.59
N PRO A 119 -7.65 6.06 10.88
CA PRO A 119 -6.81 5.56 11.97
C PRO A 119 -6.69 4.02 12.00
N ALA A 120 -7.74 3.30 11.56
CA ALA A 120 -7.69 1.84 11.45
C ALA A 120 -6.84 1.39 10.25
N VAL A 121 -6.94 2.09 9.11
CA VAL A 121 -6.08 1.85 7.94
C VAL A 121 -4.61 2.03 8.31
N GLU A 122 -4.26 3.12 9.01
CA GLU A 122 -2.91 3.40 9.49
C GLU A 122 -2.42 2.31 10.45
N TYR A 123 -3.25 1.92 11.42
CA TYR A 123 -2.93 0.84 12.34
C TYR A 123 -2.65 -0.48 11.62
N LEU A 124 -3.46 -0.86 10.63
CA LEU A 124 -3.26 -2.11 9.89
C LEU A 124 -1.96 -2.09 9.10
N ALA A 125 -1.63 -0.98 8.43
CA ALA A 125 -0.37 -0.82 7.71
C ALA A 125 0.84 -1.00 8.65
N GLU A 126 0.81 -0.39 9.84
CA GLU A 126 1.88 -0.50 10.83
C GLU A 126 2.00 -1.90 11.47
N HIS A 127 0.96 -2.74 11.37
CA HIS A 127 0.87 -4.01 12.08
C HIS A 127 0.66 -5.21 11.15
N GLN A 128 0.94 -5.10 9.85
CA GLN A 128 0.72 -6.18 8.87
C GLN A 128 1.26 -7.55 9.33
N ALA A 129 2.50 -7.60 9.83
CA ALA A 129 3.10 -8.84 10.34
C ALA A 129 2.34 -9.48 11.52
N ARG A 130 1.66 -8.68 12.34
CA ARG A 130 0.82 -9.19 13.44
C ARG A 130 -0.41 -9.95 12.92
N TYR A 131 -0.89 -9.58 11.74
CA TYR A 131 -2.03 -10.22 11.08
C TYR A 131 -1.65 -11.50 10.32
N ASP A 132 -0.37 -11.90 10.35
CA ASP A 132 0.16 -13.03 9.56
C ASP A 132 -0.15 -12.84 8.05
N ALA A 133 -0.10 -11.58 7.60
CA ALA A 133 -0.34 -11.16 6.23
C ALA A 133 1.00 -11.00 5.51
N ASP A 134 1.47 -12.09 4.92
CA ASP A 134 2.71 -12.12 4.13
C ASP A 134 2.61 -11.15 2.92
N GLU A 135 3.63 -10.32 2.74
CA GLU A 135 3.69 -9.36 1.63
C GLU A 135 3.72 -10.08 0.27
N ASP A 136 4.26 -11.29 0.17
CA ASP A 136 4.27 -12.07 -1.07
C ASP A 136 2.85 -12.53 -1.49
N VAL A 137 1.91 -12.58 -0.53
CA VAL A 137 0.53 -13.03 -0.75
C VAL A 137 -0.44 -11.86 -0.84
N TYR A 138 -0.29 -10.88 0.05
CA TYR A 138 -1.24 -9.78 0.23
C TYR A 138 -0.71 -8.42 -0.26
N GLY A 139 0.56 -8.35 -0.68
CA GLY A 139 1.22 -7.08 -0.95
C GLY A 139 1.48 -6.26 0.32
N SER A 140 1.93 -5.03 0.16
CA SER A 140 2.23 -4.11 1.26
C SER A 140 1.00 -3.29 1.64
N PHE A 141 0.58 -3.39 2.91
CA PHE A 141 -0.48 -2.55 3.45
C PHE A 141 -0.07 -1.07 3.53
N PHE A 142 1.23 -0.75 3.56
CA PHE A 142 1.71 0.62 3.42
C PHE A 142 1.42 1.20 2.04
N ASP A 143 1.48 0.37 0.98
CA ASP A 143 1.15 0.81 -0.38
C ASP A 143 -0.34 1.10 -0.50
N VAL A 144 -1.19 0.28 0.12
CA VAL A 144 -2.65 0.52 0.15
C VAL A 144 -2.99 1.78 0.96
N LEU A 145 -2.35 2.00 2.11
CA LEU A 145 -2.49 3.24 2.90
C LEU A 145 -2.10 4.48 2.09
N ALA A 146 -0.99 4.40 1.34
CA ALA A 146 -0.54 5.47 0.47
C ALA A 146 -1.57 5.78 -0.64
N ALA A 147 -2.07 4.74 -1.31
CA ALA A 147 -3.12 4.88 -2.32
C ALA A 147 -4.39 5.54 -1.74
N ILE A 148 -4.86 5.09 -0.57
CA ILE A 148 -6.02 5.68 0.12
C ILE A 148 -5.79 7.17 0.41
N ARG A 149 -4.61 7.55 0.94
CA ARG A 149 -4.28 8.94 1.26
C ARG A 149 -4.25 9.81 0.01
N GLU A 150 -3.70 9.31 -1.09
CA GLU A 150 -3.65 10.03 -2.35
C GLU A 150 -5.04 10.23 -2.96
N THR A 151 -5.88 9.20 -2.97
CA THR A 151 -7.26 9.30 -3.44
C THR A 151 -8.04 10.35 -2.63
N LEU A 152 -7.89 10.38 -1.31
CA LEU A 152 -8.49 11.42 -0.46
C LEU A 152 -7.97 12.83 -0.79
N ARG A 153 -6.68 12.96 -1.06
CA ARG A 153 -6.07 14.25 -1.45
C ARG A 153 -6.67 14.75 -2.77
N VAL A 154 -6.81 13.86 -3.76
CA VAL A 154 -7.44 14.17 -5.06
C VAL A 154 -8.89 14.60 -4.85
N LEU A 155 -9.68 13.83 -4.10
CA LEU A 155 -11.10 14.12 -3.83
C LEU A 155 -11.32 15.43 -3.07
N SER A 156 -10.39 15.81 -2.19
CA SER A 156 -10.44 17.07 -1.46
C SER A 156 -9.94 18.28 -2.28
N GLY A 157 -9.54 18.08 -3.55
CA GLY A 157 -9.00 19.13 -4.39
C GLY A 157 -7.66 19.67 -3.88
N GLY A 158 -6.94 18.87 -3.08
CA GLY A 158 -5.61 19.23 -2.61
C GLY A 158 -4.68 19.46 -3.80
N PRO A 159 -3.67 20.34 -3.68
CA PRO A 159 -2.60 20.39 -4.68
C PRO A 159 -1.91 19.03 -4.72
N ALA A 160 -1.48 18.57 -5.90
CA ALA A 160 -0.58 17.42 -6.00
C ALA A 160 0.56 17.67 -5.01
N GLN A 161 0.80 16.73 -4.10
CA GLN A 161 1.96 16.86 -3.24
C GLN A 161 3.15 16.81 -4.20
N ALA A 162 3.85 17.93 -4.33
CA ALA A 162 5.14 17.91 -5.00
C ALA A 162 5.96 16.92 -4.20
N GLY A 163 6.25 15.76 -4.80
CA GLY A 163 7.16 14.80 -4.22
C GLY A 163 8.45 15.54 -3.86
N PRO A 164 9.24 15.03 -2.90
CA PRO A 164 10.53 15.62 -2.63
C PRO A 164 11.29 15.81 -3.96
N PRO A 165 12.01 16.94 -4.13
CA PRO A 165 12.75 17.18 -5.36
C PRO A 165 13.63 15.97 -5.67
N ALA A 166 13.39 15.33 -6.82
CA ALA A 166 14.17 14.18 -7.24
C ALA A 166 15.51 14.63 -7.82
N ARG A 167 16.55 13.86 -7.53
CA ARG A 167 17.86 14.01 -8.16
C ARG A 167 18.00 12.97 -9.25
N TYR A 168 18.17 13.42 -10.49
CA TYR A 168 18.52 12.54 -11.60
C TYR A 168 20.01 12.19 -11.59
N LEU A 169 20.32 10.95 -11.95
CA LEU A 169 21.66 10.45 -12.14
C LEU A 169 21.69 9.49 -13.33
N HIS A 170 22.47 9.86 -14.36
CA HIS A 170 22.80 8.95 -15.46
C HIS A 170 24.05 8.14 -15.15
N LEU A 171 23.98 6.82 -15.34
CA LEU A 171 25.09 5.89 -15.21
C LEU A 171 25.27 5.09 -16.51
N VAL A 172 26.43 5.25 -17.14
CA VAL A 172 26.85 4.33 -18.21
C VAL A 172 27.35 3.03 -17.56
N PRO A 173 26.99 1.84 -18.05
CA PRO A 173 27.49 0.57 -17.51
C PRO A 173 29.02 0.54 -17.40
N GLY A 174 29.54 0.18 -16.22
CA GLY A 174 30.98 0.17 -15.92
C GLY A 174 31.58 1.54 -15.56
N ALA A 175 30.78 2.61 -15.55
CA ALA A 175 31.24 3.91 -15.08
C ALA A 175 31.47 3.91 -13.55
N ARG A 176 32.26 4.89 -13.11
CA ARG A 176 32.50 5.13 -11.69
C ARG A 176 31.22 5.66 -11.02
N LEU A 177 30.85 5.07 -9.90
CA LEU A 177 29.69 5.47 -9.10
C LEU A 177 29.99 6.76 -8.30
N PRO A 178 29.08 7.75 -8.29
CA PRO A 178 29.24 8.98 -7.52
C PRO A 178 28.84 8.79 -6.05
N ASP A 179 29.27 9.68 -5.17
CA ASP A 179 28.87 9.68 -3.75
C ASP A 179 27.44 10.24 -3.58
N LEU A 180 26.56 9.45 -2.96
CA LEU A 180 25.19 9.81 -2.58
C LEU A 180 24.97 9.89 -1.08
N ALA A 181 25.99 9.70 -0.23
CA ALA A 181 25.82 9.67 1.23
C ALA A 181 25.19 10.96 1.80
N ALA A 182 25.37 12.10 1.13
CA ALA A 182 24.72 13.36 1.48
C ALA A 182 23.19 13.38 1.31
N LEU A 183 22.62 12.38 0.63
CA LEU A 183 21.19 12.20 0.42
C LEU A 183 20.58 11.16 1.37
N ALA A 184 21.39 10.50 2.21
CA ALA A 184 20.90 9.49 3.15
C ALA A 184 19.96 10.11 4.21
N PRO A 185 18.84 9.46 4.56
CA PRO A 185 18.27 8.26 3.92
C PRO A 185 17.44 8.63 2.67
N PHE A 186 17.55 7.81 1.61
CA PHE A 186 16.83 8.04 0.36
C PHE A 186 16.15 6.79 -0.19
N ARG A 187 15.22 7.02 -1.12
CA ARG A 187 14.67 6.00 -2.02
C ARG A 187 15.25 6.18 -3.43
N ALA A 188 15.40 5.09 -4.18
CA ALA A 188 15.95 5.13 -5.53
C ALA A 188 15.08 4.35 -6.52
N VAL A 189 14.82 4.95 -7.68
CA VAL A 189 14.32 4.23 -8.86
C VAL A 189 15.50 3.92 -9.76
N VAL A 190 15.74 2.65 -10.06
CA VAL A 190 16.82 2.19 -10.93
C VAL A 190 16.22 1.75 -12.25
N MET A 191 16.36 2.58 -13.28
CA MET A 191 15.85 2.35 -14.62
C MET A 191 16.92 1.65 -15.45
N ILE A 192 16.67 0.40 -15.85
CA ILE A 192 17.66 -0.47 -16.49
C ILE A 192 17.33 -0.56 -17.99
N ASP A 193 18.05 0.23 -18.78
CA ASP A 193 17.98 0.24 -20.25
C ASP A 193 19.35 -0.07 -20.89
N ALA A 194 20.11 -0.95 -20.24
CA ALA A 194 21.36 -1.47 -20.77
C ALA A 194 21.62 -2.89 -20.27
N LYS A 195 22.45 -3.62 -21.02
CA LYS A 195 22.91 -4.95 -20.58
C LYS A 195 24.02 -4.79 -19.54
N LEU A 196 23.78 -5.29 -18.34
CA LEU A 196 24.74 -5.22 -17.24
C LEU A 196 25.52 -6.52 -17.08
N THR A 197 26.73 -6.39 -16.55
CA THR A 197 27.45 -7.56 -16.02
C THR A 197 27.01 -7.77 -14.57
N LEU A 198 26.97 -9.03 -14.12
CA LEU A 198 26.64 -9.36 -12.74
C LEU A 198 27.54 -8.63 -11.74
N THR A 199 28.84 -8.53 -12.04
CA THR A 199 29.81 -7.82 -11.18
C THR A 199 29.45 -6.35 -10.99
N TRP A 200 29.05 -5.66 -12.06
CA TRP A 200 28.71 -4.25 -11.96
C TRP A 200 27.34 -4.03 -11.32
N GLN A 201 26.37 -4.93 -11.54
CA GLN A 201 25.09 -4.90 -10.81
C GLN A 201 25.31 -5.04 -9.28
N ILE A 202 26.18 -5.96 -8.86
CA ILE A 202 26.59 -6.12 -7.46
C ILE A 202 27.25 -4.84 -6.93
N GLU A 203 28.15 -4.23 -7.72
CA GLU A 203 28.80 -2.97 -7.36
C GLU A 203 27.79 -1.85 -7.12
N VAL A 204 26.81 -1.67 -8.01
CA VAL A 204 25.74 -0.68 -7.86
C VAL A 204 24.87 -1.00 -6.64
N SER A 205 24.54 -2.27 -6.40
CA SER A 205 23.75 -2.69 -5.25
C SER A 205 24.45 -2.37 -3.92
N ASN A 206 25.73 -2.70 -3.82
CA ASN A 206 26.58 -2.39 -2.66
C ASN A 206 26.68 -0.88 -2.44
N TRP A 207 26.87 -0.12 -3.50
CA TRP A 207 26.92 1.33 -3.45
C TRP A 207 25.61 1.95 -2.93
N LEU A 208 24.45 1.51 -3.43
CA LEU A 208 23.15 1.99 -2.94
C LEU A 208 22.97 1.76 -1.45
N VAL A 209 23.27 0.56 -0.96
CA VAL A 209 23.17 0.22 0.47
C VAL A 209 24.15 1.04 1.29
N GLN A 210 25.41 1.12 0.87
CA GLN A 210 26.47 1.84 1.59
C GLN A 210 26.19 3.35 1.73
N ASP A 211 25.62 3.95 0.68
CA ASP A 211 25.30 5.38 0.67
C ASP A 211 23.97 5.70 1.36
N GLY A 212 23.24 4.70 1.89
CA GLY A 212 22.05 4.90 2.72
C GLY A 212 20.71 4.89 1.96
N CYS A 213 20.64 4.17 0.83
CA CYS A 213 19.36 3.86 0.19
C CYS A 213 18.59 2.84 1.05
N LEU A 214 17.31 3.10 1.31
CA LEU A 214 16.44 2.23 2.11
C LEU A 214 15.23 1.69 1.34
N HIS A 215 15.00 2.15 0.11
CA HIS A 215 13.97 1.59 -0.77
C HIS A 215 14.46 1.66 -2.23
N VAL A 216 14.67 0.51 -2.86
CA VAL A 216 15.06 0.40 -4.27
C VAL A 216 13.88 -0.10 -5.11
N MET A 217 13.50 0.65 -6.14
CA MET A 217 12.54 0.23 -7.15
C MET A 217 13.30 -0.02 -8.45
N ALA A 218 13.47 -1.29 -8.83
CA ALA A 218 14.10 -1.65 -10.10
C ALA A 218 13.05 -1.66 -11.21
N TRP A 219 13.32 -0.99 -12.33
CA TRP A 219 12.41 -0.94 -13.48
C TRP A 219 13.13 -1.27 -14.77
N GLY A 220 12.43 -1.97 -15.66
CA GLY A 220 12.92 -2.30 -16.99
C GLY A 220 13.57 -3.68 -17.04
N LYS A 221 14.63 -3.80 -17.85
CA LYS A 221 15.15 -5.12 -18.21
C LYS A 221 15.85 -5.80 -17.03
N ASP A 222 15.50 -7.07 -16.81
CA ASP A 222 16.08 -7.91 -15.76
C ASP A 222 15.93 -7.28 -14.35
N ALA A 223 14.87 -6.48 -14.13
CA ALA A 223 14.63 -5.78 -12.87
C ALA A 223 14.49 -6.75 -11.69
N SER A 224 13.85 -7.92 -11.89
CA SER A 224 13.71 -8.96 -10.86
C SER A 224 15.04 -9.47 -10.29
N LEU A 225 16.15 -9.33 -11.02
CA LEU A 225 17.47 -9.72 -10.53
C LEU A 225 17.99 -8.79 -9.43
N TRP A 226 17.44 -7.58 -9.32
CA TRP A 226 17.90 -6.58 -8.37
C TRP A 226 17.43 -6.85 -6.94
N ASP A 227 16.26 -7.48 -6.75
CA ASP A 227 15.79 -7.88 -5.42
C ASP A 227 16.84 -8.75 -4.72
N HIS A 228 17.35 -9.77 -5.42
CA HIS A 228 18.38 -10.64 -4.86
C HIS A 228 19.71 -9.90 -4.65
N SER A 229 20.14 -9.10 -5.63
CA SER A 229 21.44 -8.41 -5.56
C SER A 229 21.50 -7.37 -4.43
N VAL A 230 20.42 -6.61 -4.23
CA VAL A 230 20.32 -5.59 -3.17
C VAL A 230 20.12 -6.25 -1.80
N ALA A 231 19.32 -7.31 -1.70
CA ALA A 231 19.18 -8.06 -0.45
C ALA A 231 20.54 -8.64 0.01
N MET A 232 21.33 -9.18 -0.93
CA MET A 232 22.68 -9.64 -0.66
C MET A 232 23.61 -8.51 -0.21
N ALA A 233 23.57 -7.35 -0.89
CA ALA A 233 24.33 -6.17 -0.49
C ALA A 233 23.98 -5.69 0.93
N ASN A 234 22.69 -5.72 1.29
CA ASN A 234 22.23 -5.35 2.63
C ASN A 234 22.74 -6.34 3.69
N LEU A 235 22.68 -7.65 3.42
CA LEU A 235 23.25 -8.67 4.30
C LEU A 235 24.76 -8.51 4.47
N GLU A 236 25.50 -8.32 3.38
CA GLU A 236 26.94 -8.12 3.39
C GLU A 236 27.34 -6.87 4.18
N HIS A 237 26.58 -5.78 4.07
CA HIS A 237 26.82 -4.54 4.82
C HIS A 237 26.78 -4.74 6.35
N PHE A 238 26.00 -5.72 6.82
CA PHE A 238 25.88 -6.08 8.23
C PHE A 238 26.64 -7.37 8.59
N ASP A 239 27.64 -7.77 7.79
CA ASP A 239 28.44 -8.98 7.99
C ASP A 239 27.58 -10.26 8.14
N PHE A 240 26.46 -10.34 7.43
CA PHE A 240 25.45 -11.40 7.52
C PHE A 240 24.83 -11.56 8.92
N GLY A 241 24.95 -10.54 9.76
CA GLY A 241 24.32 -10.46 11.07
C GLY A 241 22.87 -9.96 11.00
N PRO A 242 22.19 -9.82 12.16
CA PRO A 242 20.87 -9.25 12.24
C PRO A 242 20.86 -7.80 11.73
N ILE A 243 19.99 -7.51 10.76
CA ILE A 243 19.80 -6.16 10.21
C ILE A 243 18.80 -5.40 11.10
N PRO A 244 19.16 -4.21 11.62
CA PRO A 244 18.19 -3.36 12.31
C PRO A 244 17.03 -3.00 11.38
N LYS A 245 15.78 -3.02 11.87
CA LYS A 245 14.61 -2.68 11.06
C LYS A 245 14.73 -1.32 10.34
N ALA A 246 15.32 -0.32 10.99
CA ALA A 246 15.55 1.01 10.42
C ALA A 246 16.61 1.06 9.30
N ALA A 247 17.37 -0.02 9.11
CA ALA A 247 18.37 -0.16 8.06
C ALA A 247 18.00 -1.26 7.05
N GLN A 248 16.79 -1.82 7.14
CA GLN A 248 16.34 -2.83 6.21
C GLN A 248 16.00 -2.17 4.87
N VAL A 249 16.74 -2.51 3.83
CA VAL A 249 16.44 -2.04 2.48
C VAL A 249 15.24 -2.81 1.94
N VAL A 250 14.21 -2.08 1.53
CA VAL A 250 13.03 -2.61 0.83
C VAL A 250 13.31 -2.61 -0.66
N THR A 251 12.95 -3.68 -1.36
CA THR A 251 13.08 -3.74 -2.82
C THR A 251 11.77 -4.11 -3.50
N THR A 252 11.51 -3.48 -4.64
CA THR A 252 10.41 -3.84 -5.53
C THR A 252 10.92 -3.89 -6.97
N SER A 253 10.43 -4.86 -7.74
CA SER A 253 10.80 -5.07 -9.13
C SER A 253 9.62 -4.84 -10.07
N HIS A 254 9.85 -4.06 -11.12
CA HIS A 254 8.82 -3.58 -12.05
C HIS A 254 9.25 -3.86 -13.49
N GLU A 255 9.09 -5.11 -13.95
CA GLU A 255 9.48 -5.53 -15.31
C GLU A 255 8.40 -5.26 -16.36
N VAL A 256 7.14 -5.13 -15.95
CA VAL A 256 5.97 -5.09 -16.85
C VAL A 256 5.32 -3.71 -16.85
N GLU A 257 5.35 -3.04 -15.71
CA GLU A 257 4.78 -1.73 -15.46
C GLU A 257 5.45 -0.67 -16.36
N SER A 258 4.69 0.36 -16.72
CA SER A 258 5.25 1.52 -17.39
C SER A 258 6.12 2.35 -16.43
N LEU A 259 7.08 3.08 -16.98
CA LEU A 259 7.92 3.98 -16.18
C LEU A 259 7.06 4.99 -15.38
N GLY A 260 5.96 5.48 -15.95
CA GLY A 260 5.06 6.40 -15.26
C GLY A 260 4.42 5.79 -14.02
N GLU A 261 3.99 4.52 -14.08
CA GLU A 261 3.43 3.80 -12.93
C GLU A 261 4.47 3.63 -11.82
N VAL A 262 5.71 3.29 -12.15
CA VAL A 262 6.79 3.15 -11.15
C VAL A 262 7.18 4.49 -10.54
N LEU A 263 7.23 5.57 -11.34
CA LEU A 263 7.50 6.91 -10.83
C LEU A 263 6.38 7.40 -9.91
N TRP A 264 5.12 7.09 -10.23
CA TRP A 264 3.97 7.35 -9.36
C TRP A 264 4.08 6.55 -8.06
N PHE A 265 4.40 5.25 -8.15
CA PHE A 265 4.61 4.39 -6.98
C PHE A 265 5.73 4.93 -6.08
N CYS A 266 6.87 5.33 -6.68
CA CYS A 266 7.99 5.93 -5.97
C CYS A 266 7.59 7.18 -5.18
N LYS A 267 6.79 8.05 -5.79
CA LYS A 267 6.36 9.32 -5.22
C LYS A 267 5.34 9.14 -4.11
N ASN A 268 4.40 8.20 -4.27
CA ASN A 268 3.23 8.11 -3.41
C ASN A 268 3.31 6.95 -2.42
N CYS A 269 3.83 5.79 -2.84
CA CYS A 269 3.76 4.54 -2.09
C CYS A 269 5.09 4.10 -1.45
N ALA A 270 6.22 4.35 -2.10
CA ALA A 270 7.53 3.82 -1.72
C ALA A 270 8.12 4.41 -0.43
N ASN A 271 7.50 4.07 0.69
CA ASN A 271 7.89 4.45 2.04
C ASN A 271 8.75 3.35 2.68
N HIS A 272 9.44 3.68 3.78
CA HIS A 272 10.12 2.70 4.61
C HIS A 272 9.37 2.61 5.96
N PRO A 273 9.13 1.40 6.50
CA PRO A 273 8.23 1.19 7.64
C PRO A 273 8.66 1.93 8.91
N GLU A 274 9.97 2.17 9.09
CA GLU A 274 10.52 2.79 10.30
C GLU A 274 11.17 4.17 10.06
N VAL A 275 11.38 4.59 8.80
CA VAL A 275 12.25 5.74 8.47
C VAL A 275 11.60 6.60 7.38
N ALA A 276 11.52 7.91 7.64
CA ALA A 276 11.03 8.86 6.63
C ALA A 276 12.09 9.11 5.55
N LEU A 277 11.77 8.77 4.29
CA LEU A 277 12.65 8.97 3.15
C LEU A 277 12.41 10.34 2.51
N GLN A 278 13.30 11.29 2.79
CA GLN A 278 13.16 12.69 2.36
C GLN A 278 13.71 12.97 0.95
N HIS A 279 14.53 12.06 0.42
CA HIS A 279 15.18 12.23 -0.87
C HIS A 279 14.80 11.10 -1.82
N THR A 280 14.64 11.46 -3.09
CA THR A 280 14.40 10.52 -4.20
C THR A 280 15.55 10.66 -5.20
N VAL A 281 16.14 9.53 -5.59
CA VAL A 281 17.16 9.47 -6.63
C VAL A 281 16.62 8.67 -7.82
N LEU A 282 16.64 9.27 -9.01
CA LEU A 282 16.23 8.62 -10.26
C LEU A 282 17.51 8.24 -11.01
N ILE A 283 17.82 6.95 -11.05
CA ILE A 283 19.07 6.42 -11.59
C ILE A 283 18.77 5.76 -12.92
N GLU A 284 19.22 6.38 -14.01
CA GLU A 284 19.09 5.81 -15.35
C GLU A 284 20.38 5.11 -15.74
N ILE A 285 20.29 3.81 -16.01
CA ILE A 285 21.40 2.99 -16.44
C ILE A 285 21.23 2.68 -17.93
N SER A 286 21.89 3.48 -18.77
CA SER A 286 21.73 3.45 -20.22
C SER A 286 23.00 3.94 -20.94
N ASP A 287 23.11 3.67 -22.25
CA ASP A 287 24.20 4.24 -23.06
C ASP A 287 24.06 5.77 -23.23
N VAL A 288 22.82 6.28 -23.27
CA VAL A 288 22.48 7.69 -23.44
C VAL A 288 21.36 8.04 -22.49
N GLY A 289 21.61 8.96 -21.55
CA GLY A 289 20.63 9.42 -20.58
C GLY A 289 19.68 10.48 -21.13
N ASP A 290 18.47 10.53 -20.60
CA ASP A 290 17.46 11.55 -20.92
C ASP A 290 16.89 12.19 -19.64
N GLU A 291 17.72 13.03 -19.01
CA GLU A 291 17.41 13.73 -17.77
C GLU A 291 16.10 14.52 -17.84
N GLU A 292 15.86 15.24 -18.96
CA GLU A 292 14.68 16.08 -19.12
C GLU A 292 13.41 15.23 -19.18
N MET A 293 13.42 14.14 -19.95
CA MET A 293 12.28 13.24 -20.07
C MET A 293 11.95 12.56 -18.73
N VAL A 294 12.97 12.06 -18.02
CA VAL A 294 12.78 11.36 -16.74
C VAL A 294 12.29 12.32 -15.65
N LEU A 295 12.89 13.51 -15.52
CA LEU A 295 12.45 14.50 -14.53
C LEU A 295 11.05 15.02 -14.85
N GLN A 296 10.71 15.22 -16.13
CA GLN A 296 9.37 15.62 -16.55
C GLN A 296 8.35 14.51 -16.25
N ALA A 297 8.69 13.26 -16.54
CA ALA A 297 7.85 12.10 -16.22
C ALA A 297 7.61 12.00 -14.70
N TYR A 298 8.64 12.18 -13.88
CA TYR A 298 8.51 12.16 -12.42
C TYR A 298 7.68 13.34 -11.88
N ALA A 299 7.80 14.51 -12.50
CA ALA A 299 7.05 15.69 -12.09
C ALA A 299 5.54 15.54 -12.32
N VAL A 300 5.14 14.86 -13.41
CA VAL A 300 3.72 14.64 -13.79
C VAL A 300 3.13 13.32 -13.29
N ALA A 301 3.97 12.40 -12.83
CA ALA A 301 3.55 11.21 -12.10
C ALA A 301 3.01 11.53 -10.70
#